data_AF-A0A2G5QJL3-F1
#
_entry.id   AF-A0A2G5QJL3-F1
#
_cell.length_a   1.000
_cell.length_b   1.000
_cell.length_c   1.000
_cell.angle_alpha   90.00
_cell.angle_beta   90.00
_cell.angle_gamma   90.00
#
_symmetry.space_group_name_H-M   'P 1'
#
loop_
_entity.id
_entity.type
_entity.pdbx_description
1 polymer ?
#
loop_
_entity_poly.entity_id
_entity_poly.type
_entity_poly.pdbx_seq_one_letter_code
_entity_poly.pdbx_strand_id
1 'polypeptide(L)'
;MTDLPLILLLVEDEPLREALRFSLETEGYVVGVRPDGRPVAAVVIDDARDEWPAVGESPTIVLTGDVERLVRRGVQGVSLVEKPLLGDALSVRLSEVIRANQTFSSRP
;
A
#
# COMPACT_ATOMS: atom_id res chain seq x y z
N MET A 1 24.08 -2.14 5.76
CA MET A 1 23.04 -2.10 4.71
C MET A 1 21.71 -2.14 5.44
N THR A 2 21.01 -1.02 5.53
CA THR A 2 19.66 -0.98 6.11
C THR A 2 18.73 -1.64 5.10
N ASP A 3 18.08 -2.72 5.48
CA ASP A 3 17.07 -3.37 4.63
C ASP A 3 15.85 -2.44 4.59
N LEU A 4 15.68 -1.73 3.48
CA LEU A 4 14.61 -0.74 3.35
C LEU A 4 13.26 -1.45 3.16
N PRO A 5 12.17 -0.96 3.79
CA PRO A 5 10.86 -1.58 3.68
C PRO A 5 10.37 -1.62 2.23
N LEU A 6 10.06 -2.83 1.76
CA LEU A 6 9.49 -3.06 0.42
C LEU A 6 7.99 -2.77 0.40
N ILE A 7 7.57 -1.84 -0.45
CA ILE A 7 6.17 -1.53 -0.75
C ILE A 7 5.80 -2.15 -2.09
N LEU A 8 4.76 -2.99 -2.11
CA LEU A 8 4.20 -3.53 -3.34
C LEU A 8 3.11 -2.59 -3.86
N LEU A 9 3.39 -1.89 -4.95
CA LEU A 9 2.51 -0.90 -5.56
C LEU A 9 1.71 -1.52 -6.72
N LEU A 10 0.45 -1.83 -6.45
CA LEU A 10 -0.52 -2.41 -7.38
C LEU A 10 -1.42 -1.31 -7.95
N VAL A 11 -0.83 -0.47 -8.80
CA VAL A 11 -1.49 0.66 -9.48
C VAL A 11 -1.37 0.44 -11.00
N GLU A 12 -2.50 0.47 -11.71
CA GLU A 12 -2.54 0.20 -13.15
C GLU A 12 -2.21 1.44 -13.99
N ASP A 13 -2.65 2.61 -13.53
CA ASP A 13 -2.26 3.91 -14.09
C ASP A 13 -0.74 4.11 -13.95
N GLU A 14 -0.03 4.04 -15.08
CA GLU A 14 1.43 4.15 -15.13
C GLU A 14 1.95 5.52 -14.68
N PRO A 15 1.42 6.66 -15.18
CA PRO A 15 1.76 7.97 -14.64
C PRO A 15 1.61 8.10 -13.12
N LEU A 16 0.49 7.65 -12.57
CA LEU A 16 0.26 7.67 -11.12
C LEU A 16 1.25 6.75 -10.40
N ARG A 17 1.48 5.55 -10.93
CA ARG A 17 2.41 4.57 -10.36
C ARG A 17 3.83 5.11 -10.30
N GLU A 18 4.33 5.74 -11.36
CA GLU A 18 5.68 6.32 -11.39
C GLU A 18 5.80 7.53 -10.44
N ALA A 19 4.78 8.37 -10.34
CA ALA A 19 4.75 9.48 -9.39
C ALA A 19 4.80 8.99 -7.93
N LEU A 20 3.97 7.99 -7.60
CA LEU A 20 3.96 7.38 -6.27
C LEU A 20 5.27 6.67 -5.97
N ARG A 21 5.80 5.92 -6.93
CA ARG A 21 7.10 5.26 -6.80
C ARG A 21 8.19 6.26 -6.46
N PHE A 22 8.30 7.35 -7.24
CA PHE A 22 9.29 8.39 -6.99
C PHE A 22 9.15 8.96 -5.59
N SER A 23 7.93 9.36 -5.18
CA SER A 23 7.67 9.90 -3.84
C SER A 23 8.13 8.93 -2.74
N LEU A 24 7.71 7.67 -2.81
CA LEU A 24 8.04 6.67 -1.80
C LEU A 24 9.54 6.34 -1.76
N GLU A 25 10.21 6.26 -2.92
CA GLU A 25 11.66 6.05 -2.97
C GLU A 25 12.43 7.22 -2.32
N THR A 26 11.97 8.47 -2.49
CA THR A 26 12.57 9.62 -1.80
C THR A 26 12.39 9.61 -0.28
N GLU A 27 11.38 8.90 0.22
CA GLU A 27 11.10 8.73 1.65
C GLU A 27 11.83 7.52 2.27
N GLY A 28 12.60 6.77 1.48
CA GLY A 28 13.38 5.63 1.96
C GLY A 28 12.66 4.28 1.88
N TYR A 29 11.63 4.16 1.04
CA TYR A 29 11.03 2.87 0.70
C TYR A 29 11.69 2.26 -0.53
N VAL A 30 11.64 0.92 -0.63
CA VAL A 30 11.86 0.23 -1.91
C VAL A 30 10.50 -0.07 -2.51
N VAL A 31 10.30 0.19 -3.79
CA VAL A 31 9.00 -0.02 -4.45
C VAL A 31 9.10 -1.14 -5.48
N GLY A 32 8.22 -2.13 -5.35
CA GLY A 32 8.01 -3.19 -6.33
C GLY A 32 6.63 -3.09 -6.96
N VAL A 33 6.47 -3.51 -8.22
CA VAL A 33 5.16 -3.53 -8.92
C VAL A 33 4.62 -4.94 -9.14
N ARG A 34 5.45 -5.94 -8.81
CA ARG A 34 5.15 -7.37 -8.83
C ARG A 34 5.87 -8.03 -7.64
N PRO A 35 5.30 -9.10 -7.06
CA PRO A 35 6.01 -9.90 -6.07
C PRO A 35 7.30 -10.47 -6.66
N ASP A 36 8.40 -10.34 -5.93
CA ASP A 36 9.72 -10.85 -6.31
C ASP A 36 10.28 -11.87 -5.29
N GLY A 37 9.43 -12.32 -4.35
CA GLY A 37 9.78 -13.26 -3.29
C GLY A 37 10.34 -12.61 -2.03
N ARG A 38 10.63 -11.30 -2.03
CA ARG A 38 11.01 -10.59 -0.80
C ARG A 38 9.80 -10.34 0.10
N PRO A 39 9.99 -10.31 1.43
CA PRO A 39 8.93 -9.90 2.35
C PRO A 39 8.45 -8.49 2.03
N VAL A 40 7.14 -8.34 1.84
CA VAL A 40 6.50 -7.06 1.58
C VAL A 40 6.08 -6.43 2.90
N ALA A 41 6.54 -5.20 3.17
CA ALA A 41 6.21 -4.44 4.36
C ALA A 41 4.77 -3.90 4.32
N ALA A 42 4.31 -3.47 3.14
CA ALA A 42 2.92 -3.13 2.88
C ALA A 42 2.56 -3.21 1.39
N VAL A 43 1.28 -3.43 1.10
CA VAL A 43 0.72 -3.43 -0.25
C VAL A 43 -0.13 -2.18 -0.44
N VAL A 44 0.02 -1.49 -1.57
CA VAL A 44 -0.82 -0.34 -1.95
C VAL A 44 -1.61 -0.72 -3.21
N ILE A 45 -2.94 -0.65 -3.14
CA ILE A 45 -3.85 -1.04 -4.22
C ILE A 45 -4.64 0.17 -4.69
N ASP A 46 -4.70 0.36 -6.00
CA ASP A 46 -5.65 1.29 -6.63
C ASP A 46 -7.06 0.66 -6.71
N ASP A 47 -8.10 1.37 -6.27
CA ASP A 47 -9.50 0.92 -6.40
C ASP A 47 -10.06 0.92 -7.84
N ALA A 48 -9.35 1.54 -8.79
CA ALA A 48 -9.71 1.53 -10.20
C ALA A 48 -9.58 0.15 -10.86
N ARG A 49 -8.93 -0.81 -10.18
CA ARG A 49 -8.69 -2.15 -10.71
C ARG A 49 -9.97 -2.97 -10.88
N ASP A 50 -9.98 -3.73 -11.96
CA ASP A 50 -11.05 -4.67 -12.28
C ASP A 50 -11.01 -5.90 -11.38
N GLU A 51 -9.81 -6.45 -11.16
CA GLU A 51 -9.59 -7.63 -10.32
C GLU A 51 -8.98 -7.23 -8.97
N TRP A 52 -9.64 -7.66 -7.89
CA TRP A 52 -9.15 -7.46 -6.54
C TRP A 52 -8.14 -8.57 -6.18
N PRO A 53 -6.87 -8.25 -5.88
CA PRO A 53 -5.92 -9.27 -5.48
C PRO A 53 -6.30 -9.84 -4.12
N ALA A 54 -5.93 -11.10 -3.87
CA ALA A 54 -6.04 -11.67 -2.53
C ALA A 54 -5.21 -10.82 -1.55
N VAL A 55 -5.89 -10.20 -0.58
CA VAL A 55 -5.25 -9.46 0.50
C VAL A 55 -4.69 -10.51 1.47
N GLY A 56 -3.37 -10.64 1.49
CA GLY A 56 -2.67 -11.54 2.41
C GLY A 56 -2.51 -10.95 3.80
N GLU A 57 -1.58 -11.51 4.59
CA GLU A 57 -1.25 -11.02 5.94
C GLU A 57 -0.48 -9.69 5.93
N SER A 58 0.06 -9.28 4.77
CA SER A 58 0.74 -7.99 4.64
C SER A 58 -0.24 -6.84 4.82
N PRO A 59 0.12 -5.80 5.61
CA PRO A 59 -0.66 -4.59 5.74
C PRO A 59 -1.01 -4.02 4.36
N THR A 60 -2.29 -3.76 4.13
CA THR A 60 -2.78 -3.34 2.81
C THR A 60 -3.49 -2.00 2.92
N ILE A 61 -3.09 -1.07 2.04
CA ILE A 61 -3.69 0.26 1.89
C ILE A 61 -4.39 0.31 0.53
N VAL A 62 -5.60 0.84 0.50
CA VAL A 62 -6.36 1.07 -0.72
C VAL A 62 -6.45 2.57 -0.98
N LEU A 63 -6.06 2.98 -2.18
CA LEU A 63 -6.25 4.32 -2.72
C LEU A 63 -7.64 4.36 -3.36
N THR A 64 -8.56 5.13 -2.80
CA THR A 64 -9.96 5.12 -3.29
C THR A 64 -10.58 6.49 -3.43
N GLY A 65 -11.39 6.67 -4.48
CA GLY A 65 -12.29 7.82 -4.60
C GLY A 65 -13.73 7.53 -4.17
N ASP A 66 -14.05 6.25 -3.89
CA ASP A 66 -15.41 5.79 -3.56
C ASP A 66 -15.33 4.66 -2.51
N VAL A 67 -15.34 5.05 -1.23
CA VAL A 67 -15.34 4.12 -0.09
C VAL A 67 -16.56 3.19 -0.12
N GLU A 68 -17.72 3.69 -0.56
CA GLU A 68 -18.95 2.88 -0.62
C GLU A 68 -18.81 1.75 -1.65
N ARG A 69 -18.12 1.98 -2.76
CA ARG A 69 -17.82 0.94 -3.75
C ARG A 69 -16.97 -0.18 -3.17
N LEU A 70 -15.98 0.14 -2.33
CA LEU A 70 -15.17 -0.88 -1.64
C LEU A 70 -16.00 -1.69 -0.66
N VAL A 71 -16.86 -1.03 0.11
CA VAL A 71 -17.80 -1.70 1.04
C VAL A 71 -18.74 -2.63 0.27
N ARG A 72 -19.30 -2.17 -0.86
CA ARG A 72 -20.16 -2.98 -1.75
C ARG A 72 -19.41 -4.19 -2.34
N ARG A 73 -18.10 -4.07 -2.58
CA ARG A 73 -17.22 -5.18 -3.01
C ARG A 73 -16.87 -6.15 -1.88
N GLY A 74 -17.23 -5.84 -0.62
CA GLY A 74 -16.92 -6.69 0.54
C GLY A 74 -15.44 -6.67 0.93
N VAL A 75 -14.68 -5.66 0.52
CA VAL A 75 -13.28 -5.51 0.91
C VAL A 75 -13.21 -5.16 2.40
N GLN A 76 -12.50 -5.97 3.18
CA GLN A 76 -12.33 -5.81 4.62
C GLN A 76 -10.85 -5.97 5.02
N GLY A 77 -10.50 -5.52 6.22
CA GLY A 77 -9.14 -5.68 6.76
C GLY A 77 -8.08 -4.80 6.09
N VAL A 78 -8.48 -3.76 5.36
CA VAL A 78 -7.58 -2.82 4.68
C VAL A 78 -7.62 -1.45 5.35
N SER A 79 -6.53 -0.70 5.22
CA SER A 79 -6.49 0.74 5.49
C SER A 79 -6.87 1.52 4.24
N LEU A 80 -7.46 2.70 4.40
CA LEU A 80 -7.90 3.54 3.29
C LEU A 80 -7.11 4.84 3.22
N VAL A 81 -6.85 5.29 1.99
CA VAL A 81 -6.40 6.65 1.69
C VAL A 81 -7.30 7.18 0.58
N GLU A 82 -7.97 8.30 0.85
CA GLU A 82 -8.89 8.91 -0.11
C GLU A 82 -8.13 9.69 -1.19
N LYS A 83 -8.61 9.59 -2.42
CA LYS A 83 -8.17 10.40 -3.55
C LYS A 83 -8.94 11.74 -3.56
N PRO A 84 -8.35 12.85 -4.04
CA PRO A 84 -7.00 12.96 -4.59
C PRO A 84 -5.92 12.84 -3.50
N LEU A 85 -4.78 12.24 -3.86
CA LEU A 85 -3.65 12.04 -2.95
C LEU A 85 -2.91 13.36 -2.76
N LEU A 86 -3.40 14.17 -1.82
CA LEU A 86 -2.83 15.47 -1.48
C LEU A 86 -1.89 15.34 -0.29
N GLY A 87 -0.69 15.93 -0.42
CA GLY A 87 0.30 15.95 0.65
C GLY A 87 0.88 14.56 0.94
N ASP A 88 1.01 14.24 2.22
CA ASP A 88 1.74 13.08 2.76
C ASP A 88 0.82 11.97 3.29
N ALA A 89 -0.49 12.00 2.96
CA ALA A 89 -1.48 11.09 3.53
C ALA A 89 -1.13 9.59 3.33
N LEU A 90 -0.61 9.23 2.16
CA LEU A 90 -0.16 7.86 1.88
C LEU A 90 1.07 7.49 2.73
N SER A 91 2.04 8.39 2.81
CA SER A 91 3.30 8.22 3.54
C SER A 91 3.09 8.05 5.04
N VAL A 92 2.22 8.89 5.61
CA VAL A 92 1.77 8.78 7.01
C VAL A 92 1.09 7.44 7.24
N ARG A 93 0.13 7.06 6.37
CA ARG A 93 -0.58 5.79 6.52
C ARG A 93 0.34 4.58 6.41
N LEU A 94 1.29 4.59 5.48
CA LEU A 94 2.31 3.54 5.33
C LEU A 94 3.13 3.39 6.61
N SER A 95 3.60 4.50 7.16
CA SER A 95 4.37 4.52 8.40
C SER A 95 3.60 3.93 9.59
N GLU A 96 2.30 4.24 9.70
CA GLU A 96 1.42 3.72 10.75
C GLU A 96 1.24 2.19 10.63
N VAL A 97 0.86 1.71 9.44
CA VAL A 97 0.52 0.28 9.26
C VAL A 97 1.77 -0.61 9.38
N ILE A 98 2.92 -0.14 8.89
CA ILE A 98 4.19 -0.87 9.01
C ILE A 98 4.61 -0.97 10.47
N ARG A 99 4.53 0.14 11.22
CA ARG A 99 4.87 0.16 12.66
C ARG A 99 3.94 -0.75 13.47
N ALA A 100 2.64 -0.71 13.19
CA ALA A 100 1.68 -1.58 13.84
C ALA A 100 2.03 -3.06 13.60
N ASN A 101 2.31 -3.43 12.34
CA ASN A 101 2.61 -4.81 11.97
C ASN A 101 3.91 -5.34 12.62
N GLN A 102 4.95 -4.51 12.70
CA GLN A 102 6.19 -4.87 13.40
C GLN A 102 5.96 -5.15 14.89
N THR A 103 5.03 -4.42 15.51
CA THR A 103 4.68 -4.59 16.93
C THR A 103 3.98 -5.93 17.16
N PHE A 104 3.14 -6.38 16.23
CA PHE A 104 2.46 -7.68 16.30
C PHE A 104 3.40 -8.86 16.02
N SER A 105 4.34 -8.70 15.08
CA SER A 105 5.33 -9.73 14.73
C SER A 105 6.37 -9.99 15.85
N SER A 106 6.52 -9.05 16.80
CA SER A 106 7.49 -9.16 17.90
C SER A 106 6.96 -9.87 19.16
N ARG A 107 5.74 -10.42 19.14
CA ARG A 107 5.20 -11.19 20.29
C ARG A 107 5.59 -12.68 20.14
N PRO A 108 6.25 -13.28 21.16
CA PRO A 108 6.70 -14.67 21.14
C PRO A 108 5.56 -15.68 21.24
#